data_AF-A0A2W6UZ28-F1
#
_entry.id   AF-A0A2W6UZ28-F1
#
_cell.length_a   1.000
_cell.length_b   1.000
_cell.length_c   1.000
_cell.angle_alpha   90.00
_cell.angle_beta   90.00
_cell.angle_gamma   90.00
#
_symmetry.space_group_name_H-M   'P 1'
#
loop_
_entity.id
_entity.type
_entity.pdbx_description
1 polymer ?
#
loop_
_entity_poly.entity_id
_entity_poly.type
_entity_poly.pdbx_seq_one_letter_code
_entity_poly.pdbx_strand_id
1 'polypeptide(L)'
;MSTTGETRTIDTADETAQREEQANTNRRQRYGQGFLDTISTGWAERPESLPSARAQASFAAARRAVVSASFPGERLVVPAGSLKQRSNDTDYPFRAHSAFAHLTGWERDAEPDSVLVLDPTDGGHTATLYFRERADRTTAEFYSDASIGEFWIGPRPSRAGVAAELALATAPLDEFTALPGDRVVDADDDLTRAVSELRLVKDE
;
A
#
# COMPACT_ATOMS: atom_id res chain seq x y z
N MET A 1 -2.94 14.49 50.65
CA MET A 1 -3.42 15.47 49.65
C MET A 1 -2.33 15.57 48.58
N SER A 2 -2.46 14.84 47.46
CA SER A 2 -2.90 15.34 46.14
C SER A 2 -1.99 16.48 45.62
N THR A 3 -1.38 16.48 44.44
CA THR A 3 -1.75 15.91 43.12
C THR A 3 -0.56 16.00 42.14
N THR A 4 -0.43 14.97 41.29
CA THR A 4 0.00 14.86 39.87
C THR A 4 1.03 15.81 39.21
N GLY A 5 1.95 15.19 38.47
CA GLY A 5 2.59 15.74 37.28
C GLY A 5 2.92 14.61 36.29
N GLU A 6 1.97 14.30 35.42
CA GLU A 6 2.05 13.26 34.38
C GLU A 6 2.63 13.89 33.10
N THR A 7 3.86 13.52 32.74
CA THR A 7 4.52 14.07 31.55
C THR A 7 4.11 13.27 30.31
N ARG A 8 3.25 13.88 29.48
CA ARG A 8 2.95 13.45 28.10
C ARG A 8 4.24 13.25 27.32
N THR A 9 4.46 12.03 26.84
CA THR A 9 5.62 11.65 26.01
C THR A 9 5.22 11.37 24.55
N ILE A 10 3.98 11.70 24.15
CA ILE A 10 3.41 11.25 22.86
C ILE A 10 3.58 12.30 21.74
N ASP A 11 3.69 13.60 22.04
CA ASP A 11 3.76 14.65 21.01
C ASP A 11 5.14 14.79 20.33
N THR A 12 6.22 14.29 20.94
CA THR A 12 7.60 14.58 20.47
C THR A 12 7.97 13.84 19.17
N ALA A 13 7.37 12.67 18.91
CA ALA A 13 7.72 11.84 17.75
C ALA A 13 7.20 12.45 16.44
N ASP A 14 5.94 12.91 16.43
CA ASP A 14 5.30 13.53 15.27
C ASP A 14 5.94 14.88 14.90
N GLU A 15 6.26 15.71 15.91
CA GLU A 15 6.92 17.00 15.68
C GLU A 15 8.35 16.85 15.12
N THR A 16 9.05 15.76 15.49
CA THR A 16 10.41 15.48 15.00
C THR A 16 10.38 14.99 13.55
N ALA A 17 9.45 14.08 13.21
CA ALA A 17 9.26 13.60 11.84
C ALA A 17 8.88 14.73 10.88
N GLN A 18 7.94 15.60 11.28
CA GLN A 18 7.52 16.76 10.50
C GLN A 18 8.66 17.78 10.32
N ARG A 19 9.51 17.98 11.33
CA ARG A 19 10.70 18.85 11.22
C ARG A 19 11.76 18.30 10.27
N GLU A 20 11.99 17.00 10.28
CA GLU A 20 12.96 16.35 9.39
C GLU A 20 12.49 16.40 7.93
N GLU A 21 11.21 16.19 7.69
CA GLU A 21 10.59 16.29 6.36
C GLU A 21 10.64 17.73 5.82
N GLN A 22 10.33 18.73 6.66
CA GLN A 22 10.47 20.15 6.30
C GLN A 22 11.92 20.59 6.10
N ALA A 23 12.86 20.09 6.91
CA ALA A 23 14.28 20.42 6.79
C ALA A 23 14.91 19.85 5.51
N ASN A 24 14.49 18.67 5.05
CA ASN A 24 14.94 18.07 3.79
C ASN A 24 14.37 18.75 2.55
N THR A 25 13.14 19.26 2.62
CA THR A 25 12.48 19.92 1.49
C THR A 25 13.20 21.21 1.08
N ASN A 26 13.75 21.97 2.04
CA ASN A 26 14.40 23.26 1.79
C ASN A 26 15.81 23.18 1.17
N ARG A 27 16.41 21.98 1.03
CA ARG A 27 17.76 21.80 0.45
C ARG A 27 17.78 21.22 -0.97
N ARG A 28 16.63 20.87 -1.55
CA ARG A 28 16.59 20.31 -2.91
C ARG A 28 16.69 21.44 -3.94
N GLN A 29 17.88 21.64 -4.49
CA GLN A 29 18.09 22.52 -5.64
C GLN A 29 17.19 22.05 -6.79
N ARG A 30 16.40 22.96 -7.38
CA ARG A 30 15.53 22.62 -8.51
C ARG A 30 16.37 22.13 -9.68
N TYR A 31 15.92 21.04 -10.31
CA TYR A 31 16.56 20.51 -11.52
C TYR A 31 16.49 21.54 -12.65
N GLY A 32 17.59 21.76 -13.37
CA GLY A 32 17.62 22.65 -14.53
C GLY A 32 16.92 22.03 -15.74
N GLN A 33 16.38 22.86 -16.63
CA GLN A 33 15.58 22.40 -17.77
C GLN A 33 16.33 21.39 -18.67
N GLY A 34 17.63 21.64 -18.96
CA GLY A 34 18.41 20.71 -19.78
C GLY A 34 18.57 19.31 -19.19
N PHE A 35 18.56 19.18 -17.86
CA PHE A 35 18.51 17.87 -17.20
C PHE A 35 17.14 17.21 -17.40
N LEU A 36 16.04 17.96 -17.20
CA LEU A 36 14.67 17.46 -17.36
C LEU A 36 14.41 16.95 -18.78
N ASP A 37 14.86 17.70 -19.79
CA ASP A 37 14.70 17.33 -21.20
C ASP A 37 15.47 16.04 -21.53
N THR A 38 16.64 15.85 -20.91
CA THR A 38 17.49 14.67 -21.13
C THR A 38 16.96 13.45 -20.38
N ILE A 39 16.60 13.59 -19.09
CA ILE A 39 16.20 12.46 -18.24
C ILE A 39 14.82 11.90 -18.60
N SER A 40 13.96 12.69 -19.26
CA SER A 40 12.60 12.28 -19.64
C SER A 40 12.52 11.57 -21.00
N THR A 41 13.60 11.55 -21.79
CA THR A 41 13.60 11.04 -23.17
C THR A 41 14.66 9.96 -23.40
N GLY A 42 14.62 9.28 -24.56
CA GLY A 42 15.61 8.26 -24.92
C GLY A 42 15.45 6.91 -24.22
N TRP A 43 14.42 6.73 -23.39
CA TRP A 43 14.07 5.45 -22.79
C TRP A 43 13.46 4.51 -23.81
N ALA A 44 13.80 3.22 -23.72
CA ALA A 44 13.17 2.19 -24.54
C ALA A 44 11.65 2.13 -24.32
N GLU A 45 10.91 1.88 -25.40
CA GLU A 45 9.48 1.59 -25.35
C GLU A 45 9.23 0.36 -24.47
N ARG A 46 8.23 0.45 -23.61
CA ARG A 46 7.77 -0.67 -22.77
C ARG A 46 6.35 -1.01 -23.20
N PRO A 47 6.15 -1.96 -24.13
CA PRO A 47 4.80 -2.36 -24.51
C PRO A 47 4.05 -2.91 -23.30
N GLU A 48 2.83 -2.43 -23.10
CA GLU A 48 1.98 -2.86 -22.00
C GLU A 48 1.27 -4.15 -22.39
N SER A 49 1.69 -5.26 -21.77
CA SER A 49 1.00 -6.54 -21.84
C SER A 49 0.34 -6.82 -20.50
N LEU A 50 -0.97 -7.10 -20.52
CA LEU A 50 -1.67 -7.55 -19.33
C LEU A 50 -1.30 -9.00 -19.04
N PRO A 51 -0.80 -9.32 -17.83
CA PRO A 51 -0.51 -10.70 -17.45
C PRO A 51 -1.80 -11.50 -17.28
N SER A 52 -1.70 -12.83 -17.35
CA SER A 52 -2.77 -13.72 -16.92
C SER A 52 -2.93 -13.67 -15.40
N ALA A 53 -4.14 -13.91 -14.91
CA ALA A 53 -4.40 -14.01 -13.47
C ALA A 53 -3.54 -15.11 -12.82
N ARG A 54 -3.06 -14.83 -11.61
CA ARG A 54 -2.35 -15.80 -10.77
C ARG A 54 -3.26 -16.95 -10.39
N ALA A 55 -2.67 -18.13 -10.16
CA ALA A 55 -3.41 -19.28 -9.64
C ALA A 55 -4.10 -18.98 -8.29
N GLN A 56 -3.51 -18.08 -7.50
CA GLN A 56 -4.01 -17.65 -6.20
C GLN A 56 -5.23 -16.73 -6.27
N ALA A 57 -5.52 -16.11 -7.42
CA ALA A 57 -6.51 -15.04 -7.54
C ALA A 57 -7.93 -15.52 -7.19
N SER A 58 -8.33 -16.71 -7.65
CA SER A 58 -9.63 -17.31 -7.35
C SER A 58 -9.77 -17.65 -5.86
N PHE A 59 -8.73 -18.21 -5.26
CA PHE A 59 -8.70 -18.52 -3.83
C PHE A 59 -8.76 -17.24 -2.97
N ALA A 60 -8.02 -16.20 -3.35
CA ALA A 60 -8.08 -14.90 -2.72
C ALA A 60 -9.49 -14.30 -2.79
N ALA A 61 -10.19 -14.42 -3.93
CA ALA A 61 -11.59 -14.00 -4.07
C ALA A 61 -12.53 -14.77 -3.13
N ALA A 62 -12.39 -16.09 -3.04
CA ALA A 62 -13.19 -16.91 -2.12
C ALA A 62 -12.96 -16.53 -0.65
N ARG A 63 -11.71 -16.29 -0.25
CA ARG A 63 -11.37 -15.82 1.10
C ARG A 63 -11.98 -14.45 1.40
N ARG A 64 -11.91 -13.51 0.45
CA ARG A 64 -12.59 -12.20 0.58
C ARG A 64 -14.10 -12.35 0.73
N ALA A 65 -14.73 -13.32 0.05
CA ALA A 65 -16.16 -13.60 0.20
C ALA A 65 -16.49 -14.13 1.61
N VAL A 66 -15.64 -14.98 2.20
CA VAL A 66 -15.81 -15.46 3.59
C VAL A 66 -15.71 -14.29 4.57
N VAL A 67 -14.68 -13.45 4.47
CA VAL A 67 -14.54 -12.25 5.32
C VAL A 67 -15.74 -11.32 5.13
N SER A 68 -16.15 -11.08 3.88
CA SER A 68 -17.31 -10.26 3.54
C SER A 68 -18.59 -10.73 4.24
N ALA A 69 -18.82 -12.04 4.32
CA ALA A 69 -20.01 -12.60 4.96
C ALA A 69 -20.00 -12.44 6.49
N SER A 70 -18.82 -12.32 7.11
CA SER A 70 -18.68 -12.14 8.56
C SER A 70 -18.91 -10.71 9.05
N PHE A 71 -18.81 -9.71 8.16
CA PHE A 71 -18.90 -8.29 8.52
C PHE A 71 -19.90 -7.53 7.61
N PRO A 72 -21.18 -7.94 7.55
CA PRO A 72 -22.15 -7.30 6.66
C PRO A 72 -22.37 -5.82 7.02
N GLY A 73 -22.27 -4.95 6.01
CA GLY A 73 -22.52 -3.51 6.18
C GLY A 73 -21.36 -2.71 6.78
N GLU A 74 -20.23 -3.35 7.09
CA GLU A 74 -19.07 -2.70 7.71
C GLU A 74 -17.93 -2.56 6.70
N ARG A 75 -17.32 -1.39 6.58
CA ARG A 75 -16.17 -1.19 5.69
C ARG A 75 -14.91 -1.78 6.30
N LEU A 76 -14.23 -2.66 5.56
CA LEU A 76 -13.03 -3.34 6.04
C LEU A 76 -11.80 -2.83 5.32
N VAL A 77 -10.76 -2.54 6.08
CA VAL A 77 -9.48 -2.01 5.59
C VAL A 77 -8.36 -2.93 6.03
N VAL A 78 -7.60 -3.42 5.06
CA VAL A 78 -6.50 -4.35 5.27
C VAL A 78 -5.22 -3.72 4.70
N PRO A 79 -4.40 -3.06 5.53
CA PRO A 79 -3.13 -2.49 5.09
C PRO A 79 -2.09 -3.56 4.77
N ALA A 80 -1.26 -3.33 3.75
CA ALA A 80 -0.06 -4.14 3.47
C ALA A 80 1.07 -3.86 4.46
N GLY A 81 1.06 -2.69 5.10
CA GLY A 81 2.14 -2.18 5.95
C GLY A 81 3.20 -1.42 5.15
N SER A 82 4.13 -0.82 5.88
CA SER A 82 5.17 0.07 5.35
C SER A 82 6.55 -0.57 5.39
N LEU A 83 7.51 0.03 4.68
CA LEU A 83 8.93 -0.28 4.82
C LEU A 83 9.39 -0.08 6.27
N LYS A 84 10.37 -0.87 6.70
CA LYS A 84 10.98 -0.74 8.02
C LYS A 84 12.45 -0.41 7.88
N GLN A 85 12.83 0.72 8.45
CA GLN A 85 14.21 1.17 8.49
C GLN A 85 15.10 0.14 9.20
N ARG A 86 16.22 -0.20 8.55
CA ARG A 86 17.26 -1.06 9.12
C ARG A 86 18.36 -0.22 9.74
N SER A 87 18.87 0.75 9.00
CA SER A 87 19.95 1.64 9.43
C SER A 87 20.02 2.84 8.49
N ASN A 88 19.88 4.05 9.02
CA ASN A 88 19.90 5.29 8.22
C ASN A 88 18.95 5.19 7.00
N ASP A 89 19.44 5.48 5.81
CA ASP A 89 18.70 5.46 4.53
C ASP A 89 18.51 4.05 3.94
N THR A 90 18.70 2.99 4.73
CA THR A 90 18.50 1.61 4.28
C THR A 90 17.37 0.92 5.04
N ASP A 91 16.49 0.26 4.29
CA ASP A 91 15.37 -0.52 4.80
C ASP A 91 15.64 -2.03 4.83
N TYR A 92 14.87 -2.75 5.63
CA TYR A 92 14.71 -4.18 5.47
C TYR A 92 13.94 -4.51 4.19
N PRO A 93 14.15 -5.70 3.59
CA PRO A 93 13.30 -6.17 2.51
C PRO A 93 11.82 -6.12 2.92
N PHE A 94 11.01 -5.49 2.08
CA PHE A 94 9.58 -5.37 2.35
C PHE A 94 8.93 -6.75 2.45
N ARG A 95 8.01 -6.87 3.41
CA ARG A 95 7.14 -8.02 3.57
C ARG A 95 5.76 -7.51 3.91
N ALA A 96 4.82 -7.73 2.99
CA ALA A 96 3.43 -7.39 3.22
C ALA A 96 2.84 -8.12 4.43
N HIS A 97 1.87 -7.46 5.08
CA HIS A 97 1.12 -8.00 6.18
C HIS A 97 0.46 -9.32 5.77
N SER A 98 0.51 -10.31 6.67
CA SER A 98 0.06 -11.67 6.34
C SER A 98 -1.43 -11.73 6.00
N ALA A 99 -2.27 -10.82 6.52
CA ALA A 99 -3.70 -10.77 6.17
C ALA A 99 -3.89 -10.20 4.75
N PHE A 100 -3.17 -9.12 4.43
CA PHE A 100 -3.15 -8.52 3.11
C PHE A 100 -2.69 -9.52 2.04
N ALA A 101 -1.54 -10.17 2.26
CA ALA A 101 -1.00 -11.15 1.32
C ALA A 101 -1.98 -12.32 1.10
N HIS A 102 -2.63 -12.80 2.16
CA HIS A 102 -3.59 -13.91 2.09
C HIS A 102 -4.88 -13.54 1.32
N LEU A 103 -5.39 -12.33 1.52
CA LEU A 103 -6.63 -11.85 0.91
C LEU A 103 -6.44 -11.29 -0.51
N THR A 104 -5.22 -10.95 -0.92
CA THR A 104 -4.91 -10.45 -2.27
C THR A 104 -4.23 -11.49 -3.16
N GLY A 105 -3.40 -12.38 -2.60
CA GLY A 105 -2.51 -13.26 -3.38
C GLY A 105 -1.29 -12.55 -4.00
N TRP A 106 -1.03 -11.29 -3.63
CA TRP A 106 0.06 -10.50 -4.22
C TRP A 106 1.44 -10.85 -3.63
N GLU A 107 1.46 -11.33 -2.39
CA GLU A 107 2.63 -11.90 -1.71
C GLU A 107 3.89 -11.01 -1.72
N ARG A 108 4.96 -11.43 -2.41
CA ARG A 108 6.27 -10.77 -2.40
C ARG A 108 6.36 -9.56 -3.32
N ASP A 109 5.50 -9.49 -4.33
CA ASP A 109 5.49 -8.39 -5.30
C ASP A 109 4.60 -7.23 -4.84
N ALA A 110 4.03 -7.35 -3.63
CA ALA A 110 3.22 -6.32 -3.02
C ALA A 110 4.02 -5.05 -2.79
N GLU A 111 3.40 -3.92 -3.09
CA GLU A 111 3.99 -2.60 -2.91
C GLU A 111 3.75 -2.12 -1.46
N PRO A 112 4.75 -1.48 -0.82
CA PRO A 112 4.56 -0.83 0.48
C PRO A 112 3.40 0.15 0.47
N ASP A 113 2.77 0.32 1.62
CA ASP A 113 1.65 1.25 1.86
C ASP A 113 0.37 0.95 1.05
N SER A 114 0.33 -0.17 0.31
CA SER A 114 -0.88 -0.63 -0.35
C SER A 114 -1.99 -0.95 0.65
N VAL A 115 -3.24 -0.77 0.26
CA VAL A 115 -4.41 -0.99 1.11
C VAL A 115 -5.47 -1.76 0.33
N LEU A 116 -5.87 -2.92 0.82
CA LEU A 116 -7.07 -3.62 0.34
C LEU A 116 -8.28 -3.10 1.13
N VAL A 117 -9.29 -2.60 0.42
CA VAL A 117 -10.54 -2.14 1.00
C VAL A 117 -11.68 -3.03 0.51
N LEU A 118 -12.56 -3.41 1.42
CA LEU A 118 -13.83 -4.05 1.13
C LEU A 118 -14.93 -3.05 1.50
N ASP A 119 -15.52 -2.42 0.48
CA ASP A 119 -16.62 -1.47 0.64
C ASP A 119 -17.96 -2.21 0.71
N PRO A 120 -18.81 -1.96 1.71
CA PRO A 120 -20.05 -2.70 1.90
C PRO A 120 -21.05 -2.39 0.79
N THR A 121 -21.82 -3.41 0.42
CA THR A 121 -22.91 -3.38 -0.55
C THR A 121 -24.07 -4.21 -0.02
N ASP A 122 -25.24 -4.15 -0.67
CA ASP A 122 -26.42 -4.93 -0.26
C ASP A 122 -26.17 -6.46 -0.22
N GLY A 123 -25.20 -6.97 -1.00
CA GLY A 123 -24.92 -8.39 -1.15
C GLY A 123 -23.57 -8.86 -0.58
N GLY A 124 -22.86 -8.03 0.17
CA GLY A 124 -21.50 -8.31 0.65
C GLY A 124 -20.60 -7.11 0.45
N HIS A 125 -19.43 -7.27 -0.17
CA HIS A 125 -18.49 -6.17 -0.40
C HIS A 125 -17.99 -6.10 -1.84
N THR A 126 -17.70 -4.88 -2.29
CA THR A 126 -16.84 -4.64 -3.45
C THR A 126 -15.40 -4.48 -2.96
N ALA A 127 -14.47 -5.24 -3.52
CA ALA A 127 -13.06 -5.20 -3.13
C ALA A 127 -12.24 -4.34 -4.09
N THR A 128 -11.49 -3.38 -3.54
CA THR A 128 -10.59 -2.48 -4.28
C THR A 128 -9.22 -2.47 -3.63
N LEU A 129 -8.16 -2.65 -4.44
CA LEU A 129 -6.77 -2.53 -4.02
C LEU A 129 -6.22 -1.15 -4.38
N TYR A 130 -5.94 -0.37 -3.35
CA TYR A 130 -5.32 0.95 -3.46
C TYR A 130 -3.80 0.81 -3.34
N PHE A 131 -3.04 1.30 -4.32
CA PHE A 131 -1.58 1.32 -4.26
C PHE A 131 -1.00 2.44 -5.11
N ARG A 132 0.24 2.85 -4.79
CA ARG A 132 0.95 3.85 -5.58
C ARG A 132 1.46 3.19 -6.85
N GLU A 133 0.90 3.59 -8.00
CA GLU A 133 1.29 3.03 -9.28
C GLU A 133 2.66 3.52 -9.76
N ARG A 134 3.14 2.97 -10.87
CA ARG A 134 4.39 3.42 -11.49
C ARG A 134 4.33 4.89 -11.88
N ALA A 135 5.39 5.64 -11.58
CA ALA A 135 5.57 6.99 -12.09
C ALA A 135 5.77 7.00 -13.60
N ASP A 136 5.22 8.00 -14.30
CA ASP A 136 5.60 8.30 -15.68
C ASP A 136 7.06 8.83 -15.70
N ARG A 137 7.85 8.39 -16.69
CA ARG A 137 9.25 8.79 -16.90
C ARG A 137 9.43 10.29 -17.11
N THR A 138 8.36 11.00 -17.44
CA THR A 138 8.35 12.47 -17.55
C THR A 138 8.13 13.19 -16.22
N THR A 139 7.81 12.47 -15.14
CA THR A 139 7.49 13.06 -13.83
C THR A 139 8.69 13.10 -12.91
N ALA A 140 8.67 14.02 -11.93
CA ALA A 140 9.73 14.12 -10.93
C ALA A 140 9.83 12.83 -10.08
N GLU A 141 8.73 12.16 -9.81
CA GLU A 141 8.70 10.91 -9.02
C GLU A 141 9.61 9.83 -9.63
N PHE A 142 9.70 9.76 -10.97
CA PHE A 142 10.54 8.76 -11.66
C PHE A 142 12.02 8.81 -11.26
N TYR A 143 12.60 10.02 -11.09
CA TYR A 143 14.05 10.19 -10.90
C TYR A 143 14.45 10.89 -9.59
N SER A 144 13.56 11.67 -8.97
CA SER A 144 13.90 12.51 -7.82
C SER A 144 13.70 11.81 -6.46
N ASP A 145 13.01 10.68 -6.45
CA ASP A 145 12.77 9.89 -5.25
C ASP A 145 13.42 8.51 -5.39
N ALA A 146 14.46 8.26 -4.59
CA ALA A 146 15.17 6.98 -4.61
C ALA A 146 14.39 5.84 -3.93
N SER A 147 13.33 6.15 -3.18
CA SER A 147 12.51 5.15 -2.50
C SER A 147 11.41 4.56 -3.39
N ILE A 148 10.88 5.34 -4.35
CA ILE A 148 9.73 4.94 -5.18
C ILE A 148 9.95 5.11 -6.69
N GLY A 149 10.96 5.87 -7.12
CA GLY A 149 11.20 6.15 -8.52
C GLY A 149 11.78 4.95 -9.27
N GLU A 150 11.16 4.55 -10.39
CA GLU A 150 11.62 3.40 -11.19
C GLU A 150 13.07 3.54 -11.67
N PHE A 151 13.59 4.77 -11.78
CA PHE A 151 15.00 4.99 -12.10
C PHE A 151 15.95 4.32 -11.10
N TRP A 152 15.54 4.24 -9.84
CA TRP A 152 16.34 3.71 -8.73
C TRP A 152 15.98 2.26 -8.39
N ILE A 153 14.68 1.96 -8.30
CA ILE A 153 14.20 0.67 -7.79
C ILE A 153 13.79 -0.32 -8.90
N GLY A 154 13.84 0.12 -10.16
CA GLY A 154 13.48 -0.68 -11.31
C GLY A 154 12.00 -0.62 -11.67
N PRO A 155 11.56 -1.44 -12.66
CA PRO A 155 10.20 -1.44 -13.16
C PRO A 155 9.16 -1.75 -12.07
N ARG A 156 8.10 -0.95 -11.99
CA ARG A 156 6.93 -1.22 -11.15
C ARG A 156 5.75 -1.67 -12.01
N PRO A 157 4.86 -2.52 -11.49
CA PRO A 157 3.70 -2.97 -12.24
C PRO A 157 2.72 -1.81 -12.46
N SER A 158 2.03 -1.78 -13.62
CA SER A 158 0.92 -0.85 -13.81
C SER A 158 -0.30 -1.31 -13.00
N ARG A 159 -1.19 -0.37 -12.69
CA ARG A 159 -2.51 -0.68 -12.11
C ARG A 159 -3.29 -1.72 -12.90
N ALA A 160 -3.29 -1.59 -14.24
CA ALA A 160 -3.95 -2.54 -15.12
C ALA A 160 -3.29 -3.93 -15.06
N GLY A 161 -1.96 -3.97 -14.98
CA GLY A 161 -1.19 -5.20 -14.79
C GLY A 161 -1.54 -5.91 -13.48
N VAL A 162 -1.50 -5.19 -12.36
CA VAL A 162 -1.87 -5.73 -11.04
C VAL A 162 -3.33 -6.18 -11.00
N ALA A 163 -4.24 -5.40 -11.61
CA ALA A 163 -5.66 -5.77 -11.68
C ALA A 163 -5.89 -7.07 -12.43
N ALA A 164 -5.23 -7.25 -13.58
CA ALA A 164 -5.30 -8.47 -14.37
C ALA A 164 -4.67 -9.66 -13.63
N GLU A 165 -3.54 -9.45 -12.97
CA GLU A 165 -2.79 -10.47 -12.25
C GLU A 165 -3.52 -10.99 -11.01
N LEU A 166 -4.14 -10.10 -10.24
CA LEU A 166 -4.84 -10.45 -9.00
C LEU A 166 -6.34 -10.71 -9.18
N ALA A 167 -6.86 -10.49 -10.41
CA ALA A 167 -8.30 -10.46 -10.71
C ALA A 167 -9.08 -9.61 -9.69
N LEU A 168 -8.57 -8.40 -9.43
CA LEU A 168 -9.01 -7.51 -8.37
C LEU A 168 -9.02 -6.06 -8.89
N ALA A 169 -10.06 -5.29 -8.59
CA ALA A 169 -10.11 -3.88 -8.98
C ALA A 169 -8.99 -3.09 -8.28
N THR A 170 -8.37 -2.14 -8.99
CA THR A 170 -7.29 -1.31 -8.45
C THR A 170 -7.58 0.17 -8.58
N ALA A 171 -7.13 0.95 -7.60
CA ALA A 171 -7.25 2.41 -7.55
C ALA A 171 -5.92 3.06 -7.10
N PRO A 172 -5.68 4.33 -7.45
CA PRO A 172 -4.54 5.08 -6.93
C PRO A 172 -4.60 5.21 -5.41
N LEU A 173 -3.45 5.14 -4.74
CA LEU A 173 -3.40 5.29 -3.27
C LEU A 173 -3.86 6.67 -2.78
N ASP A 174 -3.72 7.74 -3.57
CA ASP A 174 -4.18 9.09 -3.22
C ASP A 174 -5.71 9.25 -3.26
N GLU A 175 -6.43 8.34 -3.92
CA GLU A 175 -7.89 8.24 -3.85
C GLU A 175 -8.38 7.51 -2.59
N PHE A 176 -7.49 6.80 -1.87
CA PHE A 176 -7.85 6.15 -0.61
C PHE A 176 -8.06 7.20 0.48
N THR A 177 -9.22 7.15 1.14
CA THR A 177 -9.52 7.94 2.33
C THR A 177 -9.99 7.01 3.44
N ALA A 178 -9.31 7.10 4.60
CA ALA A 178 -9.76 6.46 5.83
C ALA A 178 -11.01 7.19 6.36
N LEU A 179 -12.05 6.43 6.69
CA LEU A 179 -13.32 6.96 7.17
C LEU A 179 -13.52 6.62 8.65
N PRO A 180 -14.23 7.49 9.40
CA PRO A 180 -14.70 7.12 10.73
C PRO A 180 -15.59 5.86 10.64
N GLY A 181 -15.25 4.83 11.43
CA GLY A 181 -15.97 3.56 11.44
C GLY A 181 -15.38 2.47 10.54
N ASP A 182 -14.29 2.74 9.81
CA ASP A 182 -13.52 1.68 9.15
C ASP A 182 -13.03 0.65 10.18
N ARG A 183 -13.27 -0.64 9.91
CA ARG A 183 -12.63 -1.74 10.63
C ARG A 183 -11.26 -1.96 10.01
N VAL A 184 -10.19 -1.66 10.73
CA VAL A 184 -8.82 -1.76 10.21
C VAL A 184 -8.11 -2.93 10.86
N VAL A 185 -7.48 -3.80 10.05
CA VAL A 185 -6.64 -4.89 10.56
C VAL A 185 -5.52 -4.30 11.45
N ASP A 186 -5.26 -4.96 12.58
CA ASP A 186 -4.38 -4.56 13.70
C ASP A 186 -4.86 -3.37 14.54
N ALA A 187 -5.97 -2.71 14.18
CA ALA A 187 -6.64 -1.70 15.03
C ALA A 187 -7.99 -2.19 15.58
N ASP A 188 -8.69 -3.05 14.84
CA ASP A 188 -9.93 -3.70 15.24
C ASP A 188 -9.68 -5.17 15.58
N ASP A 189 -9.95 -5.55 16.84
CA ASP A 189 -9.68 -6.89 17.35
C ASP A 189 -10.51 -7.98 16.66
N ASP A 190 -11.76 -7.67 16.30
CA ASP A 190 -12.67 -8.64 15.68
C ASP A 190 -12.24 -8.98 14.25
N LEU A 191 -11.96 -7.97 13.44
CA LEU A 191 -11.44 -8.15 12.09
C LEU A 191 -10.08 -8.86 12.12
N THR A 192 -9.18 -8.42 13.01
CA THR A 192 -7.83 -9.00 13.15
C THR A 192 -7.87 -10.48 13.52
N ARG A 193 -8.76 -10.85 14.45
CA ARG A 193 -9.02 -12.25 14.80
C ARG A 193 -9.61 -13.03 13.63
N ALA A 194 -10.64 -12.51 12.97
CA ALA A 194 -11.32 -13.20 11.88
C ALA A 194 -10.37 -13.52 10.71
N VAL A 195 -9.56 -12.55 10.27
CA VAL A 195 -8.57 -12.80 9.19
C VAL A 195 -7.43 -13.71 9.64
N SER A 196 -7.14 -13.77 10.94
CA SER A 196 -6.15 -14.70 11.50
C SER A 196 -6.65 -16.14 11.52
N GLU A 197 -7.88 -16.35 11.99
CA GLU A 197 -8.53 -17.66 12.02
C GLU A 197 -8.79 -18.19 10.61
N LEU A 198 -9.18 -17.33 9.67
CA LEU A 198 -9.40 -17.73 8.28
C LEU A 198 -8.15 -18.36 7.63
N ARG A 199 -6.93 -17.93 8.01
CA ARG A 199 -5.66 -18.50 7.51
C ARG A 199 -5.40 -19.93 7.99
N LEU A 200 -6.12 -20.39 9.02
CA LEU A 200 -6.05 -21.77 9.49
C LEU A 200 -6.87 -22.71 8.59
N VAL A 201 -7.89 -22.19 7.92
CA VAL A 201 -8.70 -22.91 6.94
C VAL A 201 -7.91 -23.00 5.62
N LYS A 202 -7.85 -24.19 5.03
CA LYS A 202 -7.17 -24.40 3.74
C LYS A 202 -8.17 -24.26 2.61
N ASP A 203 -7.70 -23.70 1.50
CA ASP A 203 -8.48 -23.70 0.26
C ASP A 203 -8.64 -25.14 -0.23
N GLU A 204 -9.77 -25.41 -0.88
CA GLU A 204 -10.06 -26.70 -1.53
C GLU A 204 -9.45 -26.81 -2.94
#